data_AF-A0A645G9U4-F1
#
_entry.id   AF-A0A645G9U4-F1
#
_cell.length_a   1.000
_cell.length_b   1.000
_cell.length_c   1.000
_cell.angle_alpha   90.00
_cell.angle_beta   90.00
_cell.angle_gamma   90.00
#
_symmetry.space_group_name_H-M   'P 1'
#
loop_
_entity.id
_entity.type
_entity.pdbx_description
1 polymer ?
#
loop_
_entity_poly.entity_id
_entity_poly.type
_entity_poly.pdbx_seq_one_letter_code
_entity_poly.pdbx_strand_id
1 'polypeptide(L)'
;MSAVCTGVLGTTGLESSELIRAAAESVKPAMVIAVDALVARSFTRLCKSVQLSDSGIVPGSGVGNHRGALTRESLGVPVIVVGVPTVIDAATMAADLLKDSGAGSCEPKELKDDGGLIVTTRDIDSEVKLFGRMLGYAISLALQPGLTQADLTALLA
;
A
#
# COMPACT_ATOMS: atom_id res chain seq x y z
N MET A 1 4.59 7.97 -18.91
CA MET A 1 4.24 7.05 -17.82
C MET A 1 2.93 6.39 -18.18
N SER A 2 2.84 5.07 -18.01
CA SER A 2 1.59 4.33 -18.15
C SER A 2 1.13 3.91 -16.76
N ALA A 3 -0.17 3.93 -16.51
CA ALA A 3 -0.75 3.50 -15.24
C ALA A 3 -1.80 2.43 -15.50
N VAL A 4 -1.85 1.43 -14.62
CA VAL A 4 -2.87 0.39 -14.60
C VAL A 4 -3.36 0.22 -13.17
N CYS A 5 -4.68 0.19 -13.00
CA CYS A 5 -5.31 -0.12 -11.73
C CYS A 5 -6.01 -1.47 -11.87
N THR A 6 -5.57 -2.47 -11.12
CA THR A 6 -6.21 -3.78 -11.09
C THR A 6 -7.15 -3.87 -9.89
N GLY A 7 -8.29 -4.52 -10.08
CA GLY A 7 -9.16 -4.86 -8.96
C GLY A 7 -8.48 -5.88 -8.05
N VAL A 8 -8.75 -5.77 -6.76
CA VAL A 8 -8.30 -6.75 -5.77
C VAL A 8 -9.33 -7.86 -5.52
N LEU A 9 -10.54 -7.78 -6.04
CA LEU A 9 -11.60 -8.71 -5.65
C LEU A 9 -11.69 -9.99 -6.51
N GLY A 10 -10.72 -10.23 -7.41
CA GLY A 10 -10.67 -11.47 -8.21
C GLY A 10 -11.93 -11.72 -9.06
N THR A 11 -12.70 -10.68 -9.36
CA THR A 11 -14.04 -10.77 -9.96
C THR A 11 -14.03 -11.28 -11.41
N THR A 12 -12.87 -11.28 -12.05
CA THR A 12 -12.66 -11.75 -13.42
C THR A 12 -12.17 -13.21 -13.50
N GLY A 13 -11.89 -13.85 -12.36
CA GLY A 13 -11.20 -15.14 -12.30
C GLY A 13 -9.69 -15.07 -12.59
N LEU A 14 -9.15 -13.88 -12.82
CA LEU A 14 -7.71 -13.63 -12.98
C LEU A 14 -7.16 -12.95 -11.72
N GLU A 15 -5.93 -13.32 -11.33
CA GLU A 15 -5.27 -12.62 -10.24
C GLU A 15 -4.77 -11.24 -10.69
N SER A 16 -4.76 -10.28 -9.77
CA SER A 16 -4.15 -8.96 -9.99
C SER A 16 -2.68 -9.08 -10.42
N SER A 17 -1.96 -10.06 -9.86
CA SER A 17 -0.55 -10.37 -10.15
C SER A 17 -0.34 -10.79 -11.61
N GLU A 18 -1.21 -11.64 -12.14
CA GLU A 18 -1.19 -12.11 -13.53
C GLU A 18 -1.46 -10.97 -14.50
N LEU A 19 -2.44 -10.12 -14.21
CA LEU A 19 -2.75 -8.95 -15.03
C LEU A 19 -1.58 -7.97 -15.08
N ILE A 20 -0.94 -7.71 -13.94
CA ILE A 20 0.23 -6.82 -13.86
C ILE A 20 1.41 -7.41 -14.62
N ARG A 21 1.65 -8.71 -14.47
CA ARG A 21 2.72 -9.41 -15.20
C ARG A 21 2.49 -9.38 -16.71
N ALA A 22 1.28 -9.69 -17.18
CA ALA A 22 0.95 -9.61 -18.60
C ALA A 22 1.13 -8.19 -19.16
N ALA A 23 0.73 -7.17 -18.40
CA ALA A 23 0.97 -5.78 -18.78
C ALA A 23 2.48 -5.45 -18.85
N ALA A 24 3.27 -5.90 -17.88
CA ALA A 24 4.72 -5.70 -17.85
C ALA A 24 5.43 -6.41 -19.02
N GLU A 25 5.04 -7.64 -19.36
CA GLU A 25 5.59 -8.40 -20.49
C GLU A 25 5.29 -7.71 -21.83
N SER A 26 4.10 -7.12 -21.97
CA SER A 26 3.68 -6.40 -23.17
C SER A 26 4.34 -5.02 -23.31
N VAL A 27 4.26 -4.21 -22.26
CA VAL A 27 4.74 -2.82 -22.26
C VAL A 27 6.26 -2.73 -22.16
N LYS A 28 6.90 -3.71 -21.51
CA LYS A 28 8.34 -3.74 -21.20
C LYS A 28 8.83 -2.45 -20.55
N PRO A 29 8.25 -2.06 -19.40
CA PRO A 29 8.65 -0.83 -18.72
C PRO A 29 10.08 -0.93 -18.18
N ALA A 30 10.76 0.21 -18.04
CA ALA A 30 12.09 0.25 -17.41
C ALA A 30 12.04 -0.07 -15.90
N MET A 31 10.90 0.14 -15.26
CA MET A 31 10.61 -0.10 -13.84
C MET A 31 9.10 -0.14 -13.62
N VAL A 32 8.66 -0.89 -12.62
CA VAL A 32 7.29 -0.85 -12.09
C VAL A 32 7.27 -0.13 -10.75
N ILE A 33 6.35 0.83 -10.59
CA ILE A 33 6.04 1.43 -9.30
C ILE A 33 4.71 0.85 -8.82
N ALA A 34 4.75 -0.01 -7.81
CA ALA A 34 3.57 -0.57 -7.18
C ALA A 34 3.08 0.35 -6.06
N VAL A 35 1.86 0.85 -6.16
CA VAL A 35 1.23 1.69 -5.12
C VAL A 35 0.19 0.87 -4.37
N ASP A 36 0.32 0.77 -3.05
CA ASP A 36 -0.57 -0.07 -2.23
C ASP A 36 -0.98 0.55 -0.89
N ALA A 37 -2.12 0.10 -0.38
CA ALA A 37 -2.58 0.36 0.97
C ALA A 37 -2.00 -0.69 1.93
N LEU A 38 -1.18 -0.25 2.88
CA LEU A 38 -0.39 -1.14 3.74
C LEU A 38 -1.05 -1.37 5.09
N VAL A 39 -0.56 -2.38 5.80
CA VAL A 39 -0.97 -2.67 7.17
C VAL A 39 0.07 -2.15 8.14
N ALA A 40 -0.38 -1.33 9.10
CA ALA A 40 0.48 -0.77 10.13
C ALA A 40 0.91 -1.85 11.11
N ARG A 41 2.16 -1.80 11.55
CA ARG A 41 2.71 -2.64 12.64
C ARG A 41 2.70 -1.93 13.99
N SER A 42 2.23 -0.69 14.02
CA SER A 42 2.02 0.07 15.25
C SER A 42 0.97 1.16 15.04
N PHE A 43 0.25 1.50 16.10
CA PHE A 43 -0.79 2.52 16.09
C PHE A 43 -0.25 3.91 15.71
N THR A 44 0.99 4.21 16.12
CA THR A 44 1.65 5.48 15.79
C THR A 44 1.95 5.66 14.31
N ARG A 45 1.93 4.58 13.50
CA ARG A 45 2.18 4.62 12.05
C ARG A 45 0.92 4.63 11.19
N LEU A 46 -0.24 4.29 11.76
CA LEU A 46 -1.52 4.28 11.05
C LEU A 46 -1.82 5.68 10.49
N CYS A 47 -1.94 5.78 9.17
CA CYS A 47 -2.20 7.00 8.39
C CYS A 47 -1.17 8.13 8.61
N LYS A 48 0.04 7.80 9.08
CA LYS A 48 1.06 8.79 9.50
C LYS A 48 2.43 8.61 8.84
N SER A 49 2.57 7.64 7.93
CA SER A 49 3.83 7.38 7.24
C SER A 49 3.61 6.95 5.79
N VAL A 50 4.58 7.27 4.93
CA VAL A 50 4.73 6.66 3.61
C VAL A 50 5.89 5.68 3.71
N GLN A 51 5.70 4.47 3.18
CA GLN A 51 6.73 3.44 3.10
C GLN A 51 7.22 3.31 1.66
N LEU A 52 8.53 3.17 1.53
CA LEU A 52 9.24 2.95 0.27
C LEU A 52 10.05 1.67 0.41
N SER A 53 9.98 0.79 -0.59
CA SER A 53 10.78 -0.44 -0.62
C SER A 53 11.08 -0.87 -2.06
N ASP A 54 12.19 -1.56 -2.27
CA ASP A 54 12.55 -2.24 -3.52
C ASP A 54 12.41 -3.78 -3.42
N SER A 55 11.97 -4.30 -2.25
CA SER A 55 11.79 -5.73 -2.00
C SER A 55 10.63 -6.36 -2.78
N GLY A 56 9.79 -5.55 -3.42
CA GLY A 56 8.50 -5.97 -3.94
C GLY A 56 7.40 -6.05 -2.87
N ILE A 57 6.20 -6.47 -3.28
CA ILE A 57 4.99 -6.50 -2.44
C ILE A 57 4.12 -7.73 -2.74
N VAL A 58 3.43 -8.25 -1.72
CA VAL A 58 2.36 -9.23 -1.90
C VAL A 58 1.02 -8.53 -1.63
N PRO A 59 0.24 -8.20 -2.67
CA PRO A 59 -1.00 -7.45 -2.50
C PRO A 59 -1.98 -8.16 -1.55
N GLY A 60 -2.44 -7.44 -0.53
CA GLY A 60 -3.39 -7.96 0.47
C GLY A 60 -2.79 -8.88 1.55
N SER A 61 -1.48 -9.13 1.55
CA SER A 61 -0.82 -10.00 2.55
C SER A 61 -1.00 -9.56 3.99
N GLY A 62 -1.10 -8.26 4.24
CA GLY A 62 -1.27 -7.74 5.60
C GLY A 62 -2.66 -7.99 6.20
N VAL A 63 -3.65 -8.40 5.41
CA VAL A 63 -5.01 -8.75 5.85
C VAL A 63 -5.34 -10.23 5.56
N GLY A 64 -4.30 -11.07 5.44
CA GLY A 64 -4.46 -12.52 5.25
C GLY A 64 -4.69 -12.99 3.81
N ASN A 65 -4.60 -12.11 2.80
CA ASN A 65 -4.65 -12.54 1.41
C ASN A 65 -3.28 -12.98 0.91
N HIS A 66 -3.16 -14.22 0.45
CA HIS A 66 -1.96 -14.72 -0.21
C HIS A 66 -2.14 -14.64 -1.72
N ARG A 67 -1.50 -13.65 -2.36
CA ARG A 67 -1.49 -13.48 -3.82
C ARG A 67 -0.09 -13.63 -4.39
N GLY A 68 0.00 -13.74 -5.70
CA GLY A 68 1.28 -13.64 -6.39
C GLY A 68 2.04 -12.37 -5.99
N ALA A 69 3.30 -12.54 -5.58
CA ALA A 69 4.18 -11.43 -5.24
C ALA A 69 4.52 -10.61 -6.49
N LEU A 70 4.60 -9.29 -6.33
CA LEU A 70 5.10 -8.34 -7.30
C LEU A 70 6.52 -7.96 -6.91
N THR A 71 7.49 -8.71 -7.42
CA THR A 71 8.92 -8.52 -7.19
C THR A 71 9.67 -8.42 -8.52
N ARG A 72 10.94 -8.04 -8.44
CA ARG A 72 11.84 -8.05 -9.60
C ARG A 72 11.94 -9.44 -10.23
N GLU A 73 11.95 -10.48 -9.42
CA GLU A 73 12.01 -11.88 -9.87
C GLU A 73 10.73 -12.26 -10.61
N SER A 74 9.57 -11.82 -10.13
CA SER A 74 8.27 -12.13 -10.75
C SER A 74 7.99 -11.35 -12.03
N LEU A 75 8.50 -10.10 -12.15
CA LEU A 75 8.19 -9.19 -13.26
C LEU A 75 9.36 -8.99 -14.24
N GLY A 76 10.58 -9.42 -13.89
CA GLY A 76 11.79 -9.27 -14.71
C GLY A 76 12.35 -7.85 -14.78
N VAL A 77 11.73 -6.88 -14.12
CA VAL A 77 12.11 -5.45 -14.11
C VAL A 77 12.18 -4.93 -12.68
N PRO A 78 12.94 -3.85 -12.39
CA PRO A 78 12.96 -3.24 -11.07
C PRO A 78 11.55 -2.91 -10.57
N VAL A 79 11.30 -3.17 -9.29
CA VAL A 79 10.02 -2.86 -8.64
C VAL A 79 10.28 -1.94 -7.45
N ILE A 80 9.63 -0.78 -7.45
CA ILE A 80 9.57 0.10 -6.28
C ILE A 80 8.16 0.07 -5.75
N VAL A 81 8.03 -0.13 -4.44
CA VAL A 81 6.77 -0.13 -3.71
C VAL A 81 6.64 1.19 -2.97
N VAL A 82 5.49 1.82 -3.11
CA VAL A 82 5.12 3.03 -2.37
C VAL A 82 3.77 2.79 -1.71
N GLY A 83 3.66 2.96 -0.40
CA GLY A 83 2.38 2.73 0.25
C GLY A 83 2.21 3.46 1.56
N VAL A 84 0.96 3.60 1.98
CA VAL A 84 0.60 4.23 3.26
C VAL A 84 -0.08 3.16 4.13
N PRO A 85 0.30 3.01 5.41
CA PRO A 85 -0.40 2.11 6.32
C PRO A 85 -1.79 2.67 6.65
N THR A 86 -2.85 2.10 6.08
CA THR A 86 -4.24 2.61 6.20
C THR A 86 -5.10 1.78 7.13
N VAL A 87 -4.65 0.58 7.47
CA VAL A 87 -5.33 -0.32 8.39
C VAL A 87 -4.34 -0.86 9.42
N ILE A 88 -4.83 -1.29 10.57
CA ILE A 88 -4.05 -2.00 11.58
C ILE A 88 -4.87 -3.19 12.10
N ASP A 89 -4.17 -4.27 12.43
CA ASP A 89 -4.76 -5.41 13.12
C ASP A 89 -5.19 -5.01 14.56
N ALA A 90 -6.38 -5.43 14.99
CA ALA A 90 -6.94 -4.99 16.27
C ALA A 90 -6.10 -5.45 17.47
N ALA A 91 -5.55 -6.67 17.42
CA ALA A 91 -4.66 -7.18 18.45
C ALA A 91 -3.36 -6.35 18.53
N THR A 92 -2.79 -5.99 17.38
CA THR A 92 -1.63 -5.11 17.28
C THR A 92 -1.91 -3.74 17.89
N MET A 93 -3.08 -3.16 17.58
CA MET A 93 -3.49 -1.87 18.16
C MET A 93 -3.67 -1.96 19.68
N ALA A 94 -4.33 -3.01 20.18
CA ALA A 94 -4.58 -3.18 21.61
C ALA A 94 -3.27 -3.35 22.39
N ALA A 95 -2.34 -4.16 21.88
CA ALA A 95 -1.01 -4.33 22.46
C ALA A 95 -0.24 -2.99 22.54
N ASP A 96 -0.27 -2.21 21.46
CA ASP A 96 0.36 -0.89 21.41
C ASP A 96 -0.24 0.09 22.42
N LEU A 97 -1.57 0.17 22.51
CA LEU A 97 -2.24 1.09 23.45
C LEU A 97 -2.02 0.70 24.91
N LEU A 98 -1.98 -0.60 25.23
CA LEU A 98 -1.65 -1.08 26.58
C LEU A 98 -0.22 -0.67 26.97
N LYS A 99 0.72 -0.86 26.05
CA LYS A 99 2.11 -0.46 26.24
C LYS A 99 2.26 1.05 26.42
N ASP A 100 1.62 1.84 25.55
CA ASP A 100 1.72 3.31 25.57
C ASP A 100 1.03 3.92 26.79
N SER A 101 -0.04 3.31 27.30
CA SER A 101 -0.73 3.77 28.52
C SER A 101 -0.01 3.39 29.82
N GLY A 102 1.01 2.52 29.76
CA GLY A 102 1.71 2.00 30.93
C GLY A 102 0.88 1.02 31.77
N ALA A 103 -0.29 0.59 31.27
CA ALA A 103 -1.16 -0.36 31.95
C ALA A 103 -0.65 -1.82 31.90
N GLY A 104 0.34 -2.09 31.05
CA GLY A 104 1.00 -3.39 30.92
C GLY A 104 1.61 -3.57 29.53
N SER A 105 2.04 -4.78 29.23
CA SER A 105 2.47 -5.17 27.89
C SER A 105 1.97 -6.58 27.59
N CYS A 106 1.45 -6.78 26.39
CA CYS A 106 1.14 -8.10 25.86
C CYS A 106 1.63 -8.18 24.43
N GLU A 107 1.85 -9.40 23.96
CA GLU A 107 2.09 -9.66 22.55
C GLU A 107 0.74 -9.75 21.81
N PRO A 108 0.62 -9.24 20.57
CA PRO A 108 -0.63 -9.36 19.80
C PRO A 108 -1.15 -10.79 19.70
N LYS A 109 -0.25 -11.79 19.65
CA LYS A 109 -0.60 -13.23 19.59
C LYS A 109 -1.26 -13.77 20.86
N GLU A 110 -1.13 -13.07 21.98
CA GLU A 110 -1.75 -13.45 23.25
C GLU A 110 -3.23 -13.03 23.32
N LEU A 111 -3.64 -12.11 22.43
CA LEU A 111 -5.02 -11.67 22.31
C LEU A 111 -5.79 -12.67 21.44
N LYS A 112 -7.02 -13.03 21.86
CA LYS A 112 -7.90 -13.99 21.19
C LYS A 112 -8.57 -13.42 19.93
N ASP A 113 -7.80 -12.74 19.10
CA ASP A 113 -8.24 -12.36 17.76
C ASP A 113 -7.45 -13.22 16.77
N ASP A 114 -8.15 -14.03 15.98
CA ASP A 114 -7.55 -14.87 14.95
C ASP A 114 -7.14 -14.05 13.70
N GLY A 115 -6.85 -12.74 13.88
CA GLY A 115 -6.50 -11.79 12.83
C GLY A 115 -7.68 -11.41 11.93
N GLY A 116 -8.91 -11.54 12.45
CA GLY A 116 -10.13 -11.30 11.68
C GLY A 116 -10.59 -9.83 11.70
N LEU A 117 -10.15 -9.05 12.68
CA LEU A 117 -10.58 -7.66 12.85
C LEU A 117 -9.49 -6.67 12.44
N ILE A 118 -9.81 -5.90 11.41
CA ILE A 118 -9.02 -4.74 10.99
C ILE A 118 -9.65 -3.45 11.51
N VAL A 119 -8.81 -2.51 11.90
CA VAL A 119 -9.20 -1.19 12.40
C VAL A 119 -8.70 -0.12 11.43
N THR A 120 -9.56 0.84 11.13
CA THR A 120 -9.24 2.03 10.35
C THR A 120 -9.64 3.28 11.12
N THR A 121 -9.12 4.43 10.70
CA THR A 121 -9.56 5.73 11.20
C THR A 121 -11.02 5.98 10.80
N ARG A 122 -11.69 6.88 11.52
CA ARG A 122 -13.07 7.27 11.22
C ARG A 122 -13.21 7.89 9.82
N ASP A 123 -12.22 8.69 9.42
CA ASP A 123 -12.25 9.49 8.19
C ASP A 123 -11.43 8.85 7.06
N ILE A 124 -11.29 7.52 7.07
CA ILE A 124 -10.38 6.77 6.19
C ILE A 124 -10.62 7.07 4.70
N ASP A 125 -11.86 7.26 4.27
CA ASP A 125 -12.18 7.61 2.88
C ASP A 125 -11.55 8.94 2.44
N SER A 126 -11.54 9.92 3.34
CA SER A 126 -10.93 11.23 3.09
C SER A 126 -9.41 11.15 3.13
N GLU A 127 -8.86 10.38 4.07
CA GLU A 127 -7.42 10.14 4.19
C GLU A 127 -6.87 9.42 2.95
N VAL A 128 -7.52 8.35 2.48
CA VAL A 128 -7.12 7.62 1.26
C VAL A 128 -7.16 8.52 0.03
N LYS A 129 -8.18 9.38 -0.11
CA LYS A 129 -8.23 10.38 -1.20
C LYS A 129 -7.08 11.39 -1.11
N LEU A 130 -6.70 11.80 0.09
CA LEU A 130 -5.56 12.70 0.31
C LEU A 130 -4.24 12.00 -0.05
N PHE A 131 -4.02 10.78 0.44
CA PHE A 131 -2.82 9.99 0.14
C PHE A 131 -2.70 9.69 -1.35
N GLY A 132 -3.79 9.32 -2.02
CA GLY A 132 -3.79 9.10 -3.47
C GLY A 132 -3.33 10.33 -4.25
N ARG A 133 -3.85 11.52 -3.90
CA ARG A 133 -3.39 12.79 -4.51
C ARG A 133 -1.93 13.08 -4.19
N MET A 134 -1.53 12.93 -2.93
CA MET A 134 -0.17 13.19 -2.47
C MET A 134 0.85 12.29 -3.20
N LEU A 135 0.60 10.98 -3.24
CA LEU A 135 1.47 10.01 -3.91
C LEU A 135 1.48 10.24 -5.42
N GLY A 136 0.32 10.52 -6.03
CA GLY A 136 0.22 10.88 -7.44
C GLY A 136 1.11 12.07 -7.80
N TYR A 137 0.98 13.19 -7.06
CA TYR A 137 1.85 14.35 -7.27
C TYR A 137 3.32 14.03 -7.04
N ALA A 138 3.66 13.32 -5.96
CA ALA A 138 5.05 12.99 -5.64
C ALA A 138 5.70 12.14 -6.74
N ILE A 139 5.00 11.11 -7.23
CA ILE A 139 5.47 10.23 -8.31
C ILE A 139 5.60 11.01 -9.63
N SER A 140 4.61 11.84 -9.96
CA SER A 140 4.65 12.67 -11.18
C SER A 140 5.83 13.65 -11.15
N LEU A 141 6.02 14.38 -10.05
CA LEU A 141 7.14 15.33 -9.92
C LEU A 141 8.50 14.62 -9.96
N ALA A 142 8.62 13.46 -9.30
CA ALA A 142 9.86 12.69 -9.30
C ALA A 142 10.26 12.20 -10.69
N LEU A 143 9.30 11.84 -11.53
CA LEU A 143 9.54 11.28 -12.87
C LEU A 143 9.48 12.34 -13.99
N GLN A 144 8.98 13.54 -13.71
CA GLN A 144 8.84 14.64 -14.66
C GLN A 144 9.44 15.92 -14.06
N PRO A 145 10.79 16.01 -13.96
CA PRO A 145 11.47 17.10 -13.25
C PRO A 145 11.24 18.50 -13.87
N GLY A 146 10.71 18.57 -15.09
CA GLY A 146 10.34 19.83 -15.75
C GLY A 146 8.95 20.37 -15.37
N LEU A 147 8.16 19.63 -14.58
CA LEU A 147 6.86 20.08 -14.12
C LEU A 147 6.93 20.57 -12.68
N THR A 148 6.23 21.66 -12.41
CA THR A 148 5.96 22.14 -11.07
C THR A 148 4.64 21.57 -10.53
N GLN A 149 4.42 21.70 -9.22
CA GLN A 149 3.12 21.35 -8.62
C GLN A 149 1.97 22.16 -9.25
N ALA A 150 2.21 23.42 -9.61
CA ALA A 150 1.21 24.27 -10.26
C ALA A 150 0.84 23.72 -11.65
N ASP A 151 1.84 23.30 -12.42
CA ASP A 151 1.62 22.69 -13.74
C ASP A 151 0.79 21.41 -13.64
N LEU A 152 1.13 20.53 -12.68
CA LEU A 152 0.36 19.30 -12.45
C LEU A 152 -1.07 19.59 -11.98
N THR A 153 -1.26 20.60 -11.13
CA THR A 153 -2.60 20.98 -10.66
C THR A 153 -3.45 21.50 -11.82
N ALA A 154 -2.85 22.28 -12.74
CA ALA A 154 -3.54 22.78 -13.93
C ALA A 154 -3.93 21.67 -14.90
N LEU A 155 -3.16 20.58 -15.00
CA LEU A 155 -3.47 19.42 -15.84
C LEU A 155 -4.59 18.52 -15.27
N LEU A 156 -4.88 18.64 -13.98
CA LEU A 156 -5.88 17.83 -13.26
C LEU A 156 -7.20 18.59 -13.00
N ALA A 157 -7.27 19.85 -13.43
CA ALA A 157 -8.44 20.74 -13.28
C ALA A 157 -9.53 20.47 -14.33
#